data_AF-A0A318AA12-F1
#
_entry.id   AF-A0A318AA12-F1
#
_cell.length_a   1.000
_cell.length_b   1.000
_cell.length_c   1.000
_cell.angle_alpha   90.00
_cell.angle_beta   90.00
_cell.angle_gamma   90.00
#
_symmetry.space_group_name_H-M   'P 1'
#
loop_
_entity.id
_entity.type
_entity.pdbx_description
1 polymer ?
#
loop_
_entity_poly.entity_id
_entity_poly.type
_entity_poly.pdbx_seq_one_letter_code
_entity_poly.pdbx_strand_id
1 'polypeptide(L)' 'MTIRDQLDAGGAARAVGAGCSSNPLPILVPCHRVVPASGGFGGYRGGEDWKRYLLELESSARA' A
#
# COMPACT_ATOMS: atom_id res chain seq x y z
N MET A 1 -12.65 1.26 4.92
CA MET A 1 -12.92 0.15 3.97
C MET A 1 -11.59 -0.45 3.56
N THR A 2 -11.39 -1.77 3.68
CA THR A 2 -10.11 -2.40 3.29
C THR A 2 -10.20 -3.00 1.89
N ILE A 3 -9.10 -3.01 1.14
CA ILE A 3 -9.05 -3.63 -0.20
C ILE A 3 -9.42 -5.12 -0.15
N ARG A 4 -9.08 -5.81 0.96
CA ARG A 4 -9.45 -7.21 1.16
C ARG A 4 -10.96 -7.40 1.12
N ASP A 5 -11.74 -6.47 1.67
CA ASP A 5 -13.21 -6.62 1.74
C ASP A 5 -13.88 -6.52 0.37
N GLN A 6 -13.16 -6.05 -0.66
CA GLN A 6 -13.62 -6.04 -2.05
C GLN A 6 -13.30 -7.34 -2.80
N LEU A 7 -12.57 -8.26 -2.17
CA LEU A 7 -12.17 -9.53 -2.75
C LEU A 7 -12.87 -10.65 -1.97
N ASP A 8 -13.83 -11.31 -2.60
CA ASP A 8 -14.53 -12.47 -2.03
C ASP A 8 -13.65 -13.73 -2.09
N ALA A 9 -12.53 -13.71 -1.37
CA ALA A 9 -11.53 -14.78 -1.37
C ALA A 9 -10.79 -14.91 -0.04
N GLY A 10 -10.69 -16.15 0.45
CA GLY A 10 -9.81 -16.49 1.57
C GLY A 10 -8.35 -16.12 1.24
N GLY A 11 -7.68 -15.43 2.16
CA GLY A 11 -6.29 -15.01 1.97
C GLY A 11 -6.10 -13.74 1.12
N ALA A 12 -7.16 -13.01 0.80
CA ALA A 12 -7.10 -11.78 -0.01
C ALA A 12 -6.08 -10.74 0.51
N ALA A 13 -5.81 -10.64 1.83
CA ALA A 13 -4.74 -9.78 2.34
C ALA A 13 -3.34 -10.16 1.81
N ARG A 14 -3.02 -11.46 1.72
CA ARG A 14 -1.75 -11.95 1.18
C ARG A 14 -1.67 -11.72 -0.32
N ALA A 15 -2.78 -11.94 -1.04
CA ALA A 15 -2.86 -11.68 -2.48
C ALA A 15 -2.63 -10.19 -2.80
N VAL A 16 -3.27 -9.29 -2.03
CA VAL A 16 -3.06 -7.84 -2.15
C VAL A 16 -1.60 -7.47 -1.88
N GLY A 17 -1.00 -8.03 -0.82
CA GLY A 17 0.42 -7.80 -0.52
C GLY A 17 1.35 -8.25 -1.66
N ALA A 18 1.11 -9.45 -2.21
CA ALA A 18 1.85 -9.96 -3.36
C ALA A 18 1.72 -9.02 -4.58
N GLY A 19 0.50 -8.62 -4.92
CA GLY A 19 0.24 -7.68 -6.03
C GLY A 19 0.91 -6.32 -5.84
N CYS A 20 0.94 -5.79 -4.62
CA CYS A 20 1.64 -4.55 -4.30
C CYS A 20 3.16 -4.69 -4.47
N SER A 21 3.73 -5.84 -4.08
CA SER A 21 5.16 -6.11 -4.19
C SER A 21 5.62 -6.35 -5.63
N SER A 22 4.74 -6.85 -6.49
CA SER A 22 5.01 -7.12 -7.91
C SER A 22 4.63 -5.97 -8.85
N ASN A 23 4.24 -4.81 -8.32
CA ASN A 23 3.81 -3.68 -9.13
C ASN A 23 4.97 -3.16 -10.01
N PRO A 24 4.87 -3.22 -11.36
CA PRO A 24 5.90 -2.74 -12.27
C PRO A 24 5.96 -1.22 -12.38
N LEU A 25 4.89 -0.51 -11.98
CA LEU A 25 4.76 0.94 -12.07
C LEU A 25 4.40 1.55 -10.70
N PRO A 26 5.36 1.60 -9.75
CA PRO A 26 5.16 2.28 -8.46
C PRO A 26 4.77 3.75 -8.66
N ILE A 27 4.13 4.35 -7.66
CA ILE A 27 3.59 5.72 -7.68
C ILE A 27 2.36 5.86 -8.60
N LEU A 28 2.46 5.48 -9.88
CA LEU A 28 1.33 5.55 -10.82
C LEU A 28 0.20 4.60 -10.39
N VAL A 29 0.55 3.33 -10.13
CA VAL A 29 -0.30 2.43 -9.35
C VAL A 29 0.11 2.62 -7.89
N PRO A 30 -0.72 3.25 -7.03
CA PRO A 30 -0.29 3.77 -5.74
C PRO A 30 -0.21 2.69 -4.65
N CYS A 31 0.65 1.68 -4.85
CA CYS A 31 0.83 0.59 -3.88
C CYS A 31 1.43 1.07 -2.54
N HIS A 32 2.02 2.27 -2.49
CA HIS A 32 2.44 2.92 -1.25
C HIS A 32 1.26 3.36 -0.35
N ARG A 33 0.04 3.49 -0.90
CA ARG A 33 -1.18 3.78 -0.11
C ARG A 33 -1.78 2.56 0.58
N VAL A 34 -1.34 1.36 0.23
CA VAL A 34 -1.85 0.12 0.84
C VAL A 34 -1.14 -0.11 2.16
N VAL A 35 -1.87 0.03 3.28
CA VAL A 35 -1.34 -0.11 4.64
C VAL A 35 -2.02 -1.26 5.40
N PRO A 36 -1.37 -1.86 6.40
CA PRO A 36 -1.99 -2.88 7.24
C PRO A 36 -3.19 -2.33 8.00
N ALA A 37 -4.26 -3.14 8.14
CA ALA A 37 -5.42 -2.77 8.95
C ALA A 37 -5.10 -2.60 10.44
N SER A 38 -4.02 -3.24 10.92
CA SER A 38 -3.49 -3.09 12.28
C SER A 38 -2.75 -1.78 12.51
N GLY A 39 -2.58 -0.94 11.48
CA GLY A 39 -1.79 0.28 11.54
C GLY A 39 -0.33 0.08 11.09
N GLY A 40 0.42 1.19 11.11
CA GLY A 40 1.80 1.26 10.61
C GLY A 40 1.90 1.34 9.08
N PHE A 41 3.13 1.37 8.57
CA PHE A 41 3.39 1.47 7.13
C PHE A 41 3.45 0.10 6.44
N GLY A 42 3.99 -0.92 7.12
CA GLY A 42 4.22 -2.24 6.52
C GLY A 42 5.26 -2.20 5.39
N GLY A 43 5.40 -3.33 4.69
CA GLY A 43 6.40 -3.46 3.62
C GLY A 43 6.13 -2.60 2.39
N TYR A 44 7.21 -2.25 1.69
CA TYR A 44 7.20 -1.60 0.39
C TYR A 44 8.38 -2.08 -0.45
N ARG A 45 8.15 -2.29 -1.76
CA ARG A 45 9.22 -2.71 -2.68
C ARG A 45 10.38 -1.70 -2.72
N GLY A 46 10.07 -0.41 -2.61
CA GLY A 46 11.07 0.66 -2.56
C GLY A 46 11.70 0.87 -1.18
N GLY A 47 11.32 0.11 -0.15
CA GLY A 47 11.73 0.34 1.24
C GLY A 47 10.73 1.19 2.03
N GLU A 48 10.67 0.98 3.35
CA GLU A 48 9.68 1.62 4.23
C GLU A 48 9.81 3.16 4.24
N ASP A 49 11.04 3.68 4.22
CA ASP A 49 11.28 5.13 4.25
C ASP A 49 10.70 5.83 3.03
N TRP A 50 10.79 5.21 1.85
CA TRP A 50 10.15 5.73 0.63
C TRP A 50 8.63 5.74 0.73
N LYS A 51 8.04 4.71 1.33
CA LYS A 51 6.59 4.66 1.55
C LYS A 51 6.14 5.76 2.51
N ARG A 52 6.89 5.97 3.60
CA ARG A 52 6.63 7.03 4.57
C ARG A 52 6.72 8.41 3.91
N TYR A 53 7.81 8.67 3.19
CA TYR A 53 8.01 9.92 2.46
C TYR A 53 6.88 10.22 1.46
N LEU A 54 6.45 9.22 0.67
CA LEU A 54 5.35 9.41 -0.30
C LEU A 54 4.02 9.72 0.39
N LEU A 55 3.72 9.05 1.50
CA LEU A 55 2.49 9.31 2.28
C LEU A 55 2.51 10.68 2.96
N GLU A 56 3.66 11.12 3.47
CA GLU A 56 3.85 12.46 4.02
C GLU A 56 3.72 13.54 2.95
N LEU A 57 4.28 13.31 1.76
CA LEU A 57 4.15 14.21 0.62
C LEU A 57 2.69 14.38 0.18
N GLU A 58 1.94 13.28 0.09
CA GLU A 58 0.51 13.31 -0.23
C GLU A 58 -0.33 13.99 0.85
N SER A 59 0.06 13.86 2.11
CA SER A 59 -0.61 14.52 3.24
C SER A 59 -0.35 16.04 3.21
N SER A 60 0.88 16.44 2.87
CA SER A 60 1.29 17.85 2.77
C SER A 60 0.67 18.54 1.55
N ALA A 61 0.49 17.82 0.45
CA ALA A 61 -0.18 18.33 -0.75
C ALA A 61 -1.69 18.59 -0.57
N ARG A 62 -2.27 18.15 0.56
CA ARG A 62 -3.69 18.37 0.90
C ARG A 62 -3.89 19.62 1.77
N ALA A 63 -2.82 20.33 2.13
CA ALA A 63 -2.86 21.58 2.90
C ALA A 63 -3.08 22.82 2.02
#